data_AF-A0A3C0U690-F1
#
_entry.id   AF-A0A3C0U690-F1
#
_cell.length_a   1.000
_cell.length_b   1.000
_cell.length_c   1.000
_cell.angle_alpha   90.00
_cell.angle_beta   90.00
_cell.angle_gamma   90.00
#
_symmetry.space_group_name_H-M   'P 1'
#
loop_
_entity.id
_entity.type
_entity.pdbx_description
1 polymer ?
#
loop_
_entity_poly.entity_id
_entity_poly.type
_entity_poly.pdbx_seq_one_letter_code
_entity_poly.pdbx_strand_id
1 'polypeptide(L)'
;MRVPYSFLSFMFPMILMGQAYIHPENNKAFLQTEVAEVHITVSQSDLNTLVGDSLFSDHHFPGVFRYESSFFSDTIQNVGFRVRGNTSRNAKKKGFKVSFNEYTTGQKFKGVEKMNLIGQHNDPSLLRYWTSLFLLNKHDLIASRASFVKLFINGDYRGIYLNVEHIDDEFLQKRFIDDDKGNLYKASWGADLNYWGANASSYSGV
;
A
#
# COMPACT_ATOMS: atom_id res chain seq x y z
N MET A 1 4.03 68.10 27.94
CA MET A 1 3.09 67.38 27.06
C MET A 1 3.85 66.18 26.48
N ARG A 2 3.62 64.96 26.99
CA ARG A 2 4.26 63.72 26.51
C ARG A 2 3.14 62.80 26.04
N VAL A 3 3.14 62.46 24.75
CA VAL A 3 2.18 61.52 24.16
C VAL A 3 2.73 60.10 24.40
N PRO A 4 1.99 59.20 25.06
CA PRO A 4 2.43 57.82 25.18
C PRO A 4 2.08 57.09 23.88
N TYR A 5 3.09 56.59 23.17
CA TYR A 5 2.89 55.66 22.06
C TYR A 5 2.59 54.29 22.65
N SER A 6 1.32 53.89 22.63
CA SER A 6 0.91 52.53 22.99
C SER A 6 1.12 51.64 21.76
N PHE A 7 2.21 50.87 21.75
CA PHE A 7 2.49 49.90 20.70
C PHE A 7 1.60 48.66 20.95
N LEU A 8 0.49 48.56 20.23
CA LEU A 8 -0.41 47.41 20.32
C LEU A 8 0.21 46.25 19.51
N SER A 9 0.89 45.33 20.19
CA SER A 9 1.41 44.12 19.57
C SER A 9 0.26 43.15 19.32
N PHE A 10 -0.21 43.06 18.07
CA PHE A 10 -1.14 42.01 17.65
C PHE A 10 -0.38 40.68 17.61
N MET A 11 -0.52 39.86 18.64
CA MET A 11 -0.14 38.45 18.56
C MET A 11 -1.11 37.76 17.60
N PHE A 12 -0.69 37.59 16.34
CA PHE A 12 -1.34 36.63 15.46
C PHE A 12 -1.08 35.24 16.06
N PRO A 13 -2.12 34.46 16.42
CA PRO A 13 -1.92 33.07 16.78
C PRO A 13 -1.28 32.40 15.56
N MET A 14 -0.07 31.89 15.75
CA MET A 14 0.58 31.03 14.77
C MET A 14 -0.26 29.75 14.75
N ILE A 15 -1.26 29.70 13.87
CA ILE A 15 -1.99 28.48 13.60
C ILE A 15 -0.97 27.56 12.94
N LEU A 16 -0.47 26.60 13.71
CA LEU A 16 0.26 25.45 13.17
C LEU A 16 -0.76 24.66 12.33
N MET A 17 -0.89 25.04 11.07
CA MET A 17 -1.59 24.21 10.09
C MET A 17 -0.65 23.06 9.79
N GLY A 18 -1.01 21.86 10.27
CA GLY A 18 -0.40 20.63 9.78
C GLY A 18 -0.56 20.54 8.26
N GLN A 19 0.31 19.77 7.61
CA GLN A 19 0.23 19.54 6.17
C GLN A 19 -1.19 19.01 5.84
N ALA A 20 -1.93 19.78 5.03
CA ALA A 20 -3.27 19.40 4.64
C ALA A 20 -3.20 18.16 3.75
N TYR A 21 -4.08 17.20 4.01
CA TYR A 21 -4.21 16.04 3.15
C TYR A 21 -5.67 15.63 3.00
N ILE A 22 -5.99 14.90 1.94
CA ILE A 22 -7.32 14.35 1.66
C ILE A 22 -7.22 12.83 1.64
N HIS A 23 -8.13 12.12 2.30
CA HIS A 23 -8.24 10.67 2.08
C HIS A 23 -9.07 10.42 0.81
N PRO A 24 -8.53 9.76 -0.24
CA PRO A 24 -9.29 9.49 -1.44
C PRO A 24 -10.42 8.49 -1.15
N GLU A 25 -11.57 8.67 -1.79
CA GLU A 25 -12.67 7.73 -1.70
C GLU A 25 -12.27 6.32 -2.17
N ASN A 26 -12.94 5.31 -1.62
CA ASN A 26 -12.81 3.94 -2.10
C ASN A 26 -13.36 3.83 -3.53
N ASN A 27 -12.54 3.33 -4.45
CA ASN A 27 -12.91 3.17 -5.85
C ASN A 27 -13.15 1.68 -6.19
N LYS A 28 -13.31 1.37 -7.47
CA LYS A 28 -13.56 0.01 -7.96
C LYS A 28 -12.45 -1.02 -7.64
N ALA A 29 -11.26 -0.61 -7.20
CA ALA A 29 -10.24 -1.52 -6.69
C ALA A 29 -10.38 -1.82 -5.19
N PHE A 30 -11.17 -1.04 -4.45
CA PHE A 30 -11.33 -1.11 -3.00
C PHE A 30 -12.82 -1.19 -2.59
N LEU A 31 -13.55 -2.15 -3.17
CA LEU A 31 -14.98 -2.34 -2.87
C LEU A 31 -15.22 -2.61 -1.38
N GLN A 32 -16.24 -1.97 -0.81
CA GLN A 32 -16.61 -2.10 0.61
C GLN A 32 -17.91 -2.89 0.83
N THR A 33 -18.71 -3.07 -0.22
CA THR A 33 -20.04 -3.70 -0.15
C THR A 33 -20.05 -5.17 -0.55
N GLU A 34 -18.94 -5.67 -1.09
CA GLU A 34 -18.80 -7.06 -1.52
C GLU A 34 -17.33 -7.51 -1.41
N VAL A 35 -17.13 -8.83 -1.46
CA VAL A 35 -15.81 -9.45 -1.56
C VAL A 35 -15.61 -9.92 -2.99
N ALA A 36 -14.93 -9.08 -3.79
CA ALA A 36 -14.61 -9.38 -5.17
C ALA A 36 -13.61 -10.54 -5.30
N GLU A 37 -13.50 -11.08 -6.50
CA GLU A 37 -12.56 -12.13 -6.85
C GLU A 37 -11.39 -11.57 -7.66
N VAL A 38 -10.18 -11.94 -7.25
CA VAL A 38 -8.95 -11.70 -8.00
C VAL A 38 -8.47 -13.05 -8.51
N HIS A 39 -8.39 -13.17 -9.82
CA HIS A 39 -7.87 -14.34 -10.54
C HIS A 39 -6.52 -13.97 -11.14
N ILE A 40 -5.50 -14.75 -10.82
CA ILE A 40 -4.16 -14.64 -11.39
C ILE A 40 -3.87 -15.88 -12.20
N THR A 41 -3.52 -15.71 -13.47
CA THR A 41 -3.04 -16.79 -14.33
C THR A 41 -1.58 -16.56 -14.65
N VAL A 42 -0.73 -17.54 -14.33
CA VAL A 42 0.71 -17.53 -14.59
C VAL A 42 1.13 -18.90 -15.12
N SER A 43 2.27 -18.98 -15.82
CA SER A 43 2.78 -20.29 -16.24
C SER A 43 3.08 -21.16 -15.02
N GLN A 44 2.88 -22.48 -15.12
CA GLN A 44 3.10 -23.37 -13.97
C GLN A 44 4.58 -23.42 -13.57
N SER A 45 5.49 -23.32 -14.54
CA SER A 45 6.94 -23.21 -14.27
C SER A 45 7.27 -21.95 -13.48
N ASP A 46 6.72 -20.80 -13.87
CA ASP A 46 6.93 -19.54 -13.15
C ASP A 46 6.33 -19.59 -11.76
N LEU A 47 5.14 -20.19 -11.61
CA LEU A 47 4.51 -20.35 -10.30
C LEU A 47 5.37 -21.19 -9.37
N ASN A 48 5.94 -22.30 -9.86
CA ASN A 48 6.83 -23.16 -9.08
C ASN A 48 8.09 -22.40 -8.65
N THR A 49 8.72 -21.66 -9.56
CA THR A 49 9.89 -20.82 -9.25
C THR A 49 9.53 -19.70 -8.26
N LEU A 50 8.40 -19.04 -8.46
CA LEU A 50 7.90 -17.93 -7.64
C LEU A 50 7.69 -18.35 -6.18
N VAL A 51 7.16 -19.55 -5.94
CA VAL A 51 6.92 -20.07 -4.58
C VAL A 51 8.09 -20.88 -4.00
N GLY A 52 9.09 -21.20 -4.83
CA GLY A 52 10.30 -21.95 -4.50
C GLY A 52 11.55 -21.08 -4.57
N ASP A 53 12.36 -21.23 -5.62
CA ASP A 53 13.68 -20.62 -5.75
C ASP A 53 13.68 -19.09 -5.66
N SER A 54 12.63 -18.46 -6.19
CA SER A 54 12.46 -17.01 -6.18
C SER A 54 11.68 -16.50 -4.95
N LEU A 55 11.48 -17.33 -3.92
CA LEU A 55 10.61 -17.00 -2.79
C LEU A 55 11.02 -15.71 -2.07
N PHE A 56 12.32 -15.44 -1.95
CA PHE A 56 12.88 -14.25 -1.31
C PHE A 56 13.36 -13.17 -2.29
N SER A 57 13.22 -13.40 -3.59
CA SER A 57 13.52 -12.39 -4.58
C SER A 57 12.35 -11.39 -4.70
N ASP A 58 12.63 -10.20 -5.21
CA ASP A 58 11.61 -9.24 -5.61
C ASP A 58 11.30 -9.26 -7.12
N HIS A 59 11.73 -10.33 -7.82
CA HIS A 59 11.42 -10.55 -9.22
C HIS A 59 9.92 -10.76 -9.44
N HIS A 60 9.35 -10.03 -10.38
CA HIS A 60 7.99 -10.26 -10.86
C HIS A 60 8.00 -11.26 -12.01
N PHE A 61 7.03 -12.15 -12.03
CA PHE A 61 6.78 -13.08 -13.14
C PHE A 61 5.58 -12.58 -13.95
N PRO A 62 5.59 -12.75 -15.28
CA PRO A 62 4.48 -12.34 -16.12
C PRO A 62 3.22 -13.17 -15.85
N GLY A 63 2.09 -12.50 -15.84
CA GLY A 63 0.79 -13.13 -15.67
C GLY A 63 -0.36 -12.31 -16.23
N VAL A 64 -1.55 -12.87 -16.08
CA VAL A 64 -2.83 -12.23 -16.40
C VAL A 64 -3.60 -12.02 -15.11
N PHE A 65 -4.07 -10.79 -14.91
CA PHE A 65 -4.94 -10.42 -13.80
C PHE A 65 -6.37 -10.32 -14.29
N ARG A 66 -7.31 -10.91 -13.57
CA ARG A 66 -8.74 -10.69 -13.77
C ARG A 66 -9.40 -10.36 -12.44
N TYR A 67 -10.20 -9.30 -12.42
CA TYR A 67 -10.97 -8.86 -11.26
C TYR A 67 -12.45 -9.02 -11.57
N GLU A 68 -13.17 -9.77 -10.72
CA GLU A 68 -14.60 -10.03 -10.89
C GLU A 68 -15.37 -9.54 -9.66
N SER A 69 -16.37 -8.71 -9.92
CA SER A 69 -17.34 -8.23 -8.94
C SER A 69 -18.75 -8.54 -9.42
N SER A 70 -19.76 -8.30 -8.59
CA SER A 70 -21.17 -8.43 -8.98
C SER A 70 -21.60 -7.46 -10.11
N PHE A 71 -20.87 -6.36 -10.32
CA PHE A 71 -21.25 -5.30 -11.27
C PHE A 71 -20.35 -5.19 -12.50
N PHE A 72 -19.11 -5.67 -12.42
CA PHE A 72 -18.15 -5.58 -13.52
C PHE A 72 -17.07 -6.67 -13.43
N SER A 73 -16.46 -6.95 -14.57
CA SER A 73 -15.27 -7.79 -14.70
C SER A 73 -14.26 -7.08 -15.59
N ASP A 74 -12.99 -7.04 -15.17
CA ASP A 74 -11.89 -6.51 -15.96
C ASP A 74 -10.76 -7.54 -16.05
N THR A 75 -10.14 -7.65 -17.22
CA THR A 75 -8.93 -8.45 -17.43
C THR A 75 -7.79 -7.55 -17.87
N ILE A 76 -6.62 -7.69 -17.24
CA ILE A 76 -5.39 -6.98 -17.56
C ILE A 76 -4.31 -8.01 -17.88
N GLN A 77 -3.75 -7.89 -19.07
CA GLN A 77 -2.67 -8.73 -19.57
C GLN A 77 -1.31 -8.18 -19.15
N ASN A 78 -0.28 -9.04 -19.12
CA ASN A 78 1.12 -8.66 -18.90
C ASN A 78 1.36 -7.95 -17.56
N VAL A 79 0.76 -8.45 -16.48
CA VAL A 79 1.05 -7.96 -15.13
C VAL A 79 2.27 -8.66 -14.55
N GLY A 80 2.99 -7.99 -13.66
CA GLY A 80 3.98 -8.60 -12.80
C GLY A 80 3.35 -9.22 -11.55
N PHE A 81 3.69 -10.47 -11.25
CA PHE A 81 3.21 -11.18 -10.08
C PHE A 81 4.37 -11.75 -9.26
N ARG A 82 4.35 -11.55 -7.94
CA ARG A 82 5.39 -12.08 -7.04
C ARG A 82 4.90 -12.33 -5.63
N VAL A 83 5.66 -13.13 -4.89
CA VAL A 83 5.53 -13.18 -3.42
C VAL A 83 5.99 -11.86 -2.81
N ARG A 84 5.34 -11.44 -1.73
CA ARG A 84 5.73 -10.26 -0.96
C ARG A 84 5.76 -10.52 0.54
N GLY A 85 6.43 -9.60 1.23
CA GLY A 85 6.66 -9.63 2.66
C GLY A 85 8.14 -9.82 2.97
N ASN A 86 8.43 -10.04 4.24
CA ASN A 86 9.76 -10.44 4.70
C ASN A 86 9.67 -11.86 5.25
N THR A 87 9.49 -12.00 6.57
CA THR A 87 9.28 -13.30 7.23
C THR A 87 8.01 -14.03 6.75
N SER A 88 6.96 -13.29 6.39
CA SER A 88 5.69 -13.85 5.90
C SER A 88 5.81 -14.60 4.57
N ARG A 89 6.93 -14.50 3.87
CA ARG A 89 7.20 -15.30 2.65
C ARG A 89 7.25 -16.79 2.97
N ASN A 90 7.70 -17.16 4.17
CA ASN A 90 7.72 -18.55 4.65
C ASN A 90 6.35 -19.06 5.09
N ALA A 91 5.33 -18.20 5.18
CA ALA A 91 4.00 -18.64 5.56
C ALA A 91 3.44 -19.65 4.54
N LYS A 92 2.65 -20.62 5.04
CA LYS A 92 1.86 -21.51 4.18
C LYS A 92 0.92 -20.70 3.28
N LYS A 93 0.25 -19.70 3.87
CA LYS A 93 -0.57 -18.72 3.15
C LYS A 93 0.25 -17.47 2.83
N LYS A 94 0.94 -17.49 1.69
CA LYS A 94 1.82 -16.42 1.22
C LYS A 94 1.03 -15.16 0.87
N GLY A 95 1.65 -13.99 1.02
CA GLY A 95 1.17 -12.73 0.47
C GLY A 95 1.73 -12.49 -0.94
N PHE A 96 0.98 -11.80 -1.79
CA PHE A 96 1.37 -11.54 -3.18
C PHE A 96 1.26 -10.06 -3.57
N LYS A 97 2.12 -9.62 -4.49
CA LYS A 97 2.00 -8.31 -5.14
C LYS A 97 1.65 -8.52 -6.61
N VAL A 98 0.71 -7.72 -7.11
CA VAL A 98 0.47 -7.53 -8.53
C VAL A 98 0.99 -6.14 -8.91
N SER A 99 1.83 -6.05 -9.94
CA SER A 99 2.38 -4.83 -10.52
C SER A 99 1.81 -4.69 -11.93
N PHE A 100 0.85 -3.78 -12.13
CA PHE A 100 0.18 -3.62 -13.43
C PHE A 100 1.10 -2.98 -14.46
N ASN A 101 1.98 -2.08 -14.04
CA ASN A 101 2.92 -1.40 -14.93
C ASN A 101 4.28 -2.09 -15.06
N GLU A 102 4.45 -3.33 -14.60
CA GLU A 102 5.74 -4.04 -14.62
C GLU A 102 6.29 -4.22 -16.05
N TYR A 103 5.43 -4.69 -16.96
CA TYR A 103 5.81 -4.98 -18.35
C TYR A 103 5.10 -4.08 -19.36
N THR A 104 4.16 -3.25 -18.90
CA THR A 104 3.44 -2.28 -19.75
C THR A 104 3.41 -0.93 -19.05
N THR A 105 4.28 -0.01 -19.49
CA THR A 105 4.42 1.33 -18.90
C THR A 105 3.08 2.07 -18.83
N GLY A 106 2.77 2.64 -17.66
CA GLY A 106 1.55 3.42 -17.45
C GLY A 106 0.26 2.60 -17.30
N GLN A 107 0.31 1.27 -17.39
CA GLN A 107 -0.86 0.43 -17.16
C GLN A 107 -1.29 0.46 -15.69
N LYS A 108 -2.57 0.70 -15.44
CA LYS A 108 -3.17 0.80 -14.10
C LYS A 108 -4.46 0.01 -14.02
N PHE A 109 -4.77 -0.50 -12.84
CA PHE A 109 -6.09 -1.03 -12.52
C PHE A 109 -6.88 0.00 -11.69
N LYS A 110 -7.91 0.61 -12.28
CA LYS A 110 -8.77 1.60 -11.60
C LYS A 110 -7.98 2.69 -10.86
N GLY A 111 -6.91 3.18 -11.51
CA GLY A 111 -6.00 4.16 -10.92
C GLY A 111 -5.24 3.59 -9.73
N VAL A 112 -4.67 2.40 -9.84
CA VAL A 112 -3.53 1.96 -9.02
C VAL A 112 -2.54 1.24 -9.92
N GLU A 113 -1.25 1.46 -9.69
CA GLU A 113 -0.17 0.74 -10.38
C GLU A 113 0.12 -0.63 -9.77
N LYS A 114 -0.12 -0.78 -8.46
CA LYS A 114 0.19 -2.01 -7.72
C LYS A 114 -0.93 -2.38 -6.76
N MET A 115 -1.18 -3.68 -6.64
CA MET A 115 -2.13 -4.28 -5.70
C MET A 115 -1.38 -5.17 -4.71
N ASN A 116 -1.58 -4.98 -3.41
CA ASN A 116 -0.97 -5.82 -2.38
C ASN A 116 -2.00 -6.76 -1.77
N LEU A 117 -1.85 -8.05 -2.03
CA LEU A 117 -2.69 -9.11 -1.49
C LEU A 117 -2.05 -9.68 -0.24
N ILE A 118 -2.56 -9.33 0.95
CA ILE A 118 -2.05 -9.79 2.24
C ILE A 118 -2.81 -11.03 2.68
N GLY A 119 -2.11 -12.15 2.88
CA GLY A 119 -2.74 -13.41 3.32
C GLY A 119 -3.17 -13.45 4.80
N GLN A 120 -2.63 -12.54 5.62
CA GLN A 120 -2.89 -12.41 7.07
C GLN A 120 -2.72 -13.74 7.85
N HIS A 121 -1.71 -14.53 7.48
CA HIS A 121 -1.46 -15.88 7.97
C HIS A 121 -1.32 -16.03 9.50
N ASN A 122 -0.92 -14.97 10.21
CA ASN A 122 -0.70 -14.94 11.66
C ASN A 122 -1.85 -14.26 12.41
N ASP A 123 -2.91 -13.85 11.72
CA ASP A 123 -4.09 -13.22 12.30
C ASP A 123 -5.31 -14.15 12.15
N PRO A 124 -5.69 -14.91 13.20
CA PRO A 124 -6.88 -15.76 13.16
C PRO A 124 -8.18 -15.03 12.86
N SER A 125 -8.26 -13.72 13.13
CA SER A 125 -9.44 -12.92 12.85
C SER A 125 -9.49 -12.41 11.41
N LEU A 126 -8.33 -12.30 10.74
CA LEU A 126 -8.13 -11.57 9.48
C LEU A 126 -8.53 -10.07 9.54
N LEU A 127 -8.87 -9.55 10.72
CA LEU A 127 -9.43 -8.21 10.89
C LEU A 127 -8.45 -7.22 11.49
N ARG A 128 -7.34 -7.65 12.11
CA ARG A 128 -6.46 -6.73 12.86
C ARG A 128 -5.90 -5.65 11.95
N TYR A 129 -5.35 -6.03 10.80
CA TYR A 129 -4.76 -5.05 9.90
C TYR A 129 -5.81 -4.11 9.29
N TRP A 130 -6.95 -4.67 8.87
CA TRP A 130 -8.06 -3.86 8.35
C TRP A 130 -8.59 -2.89 9.42
N THR A 131 -8.77 -3.34 10.66
CA THR A 131 -9.27 -2.53 11.77
C THR A 131 -8.30 -1.40 12.10
N SER A 132 -6.99 -1.66 12.09
CA SER A 132 -5.99 -0.61 12.27
C SER A 132 -6.11 0.47 11.19
N LEU A 133 -6.16 0.09 9.91
CA LEU A 133 -6.32 1.05 8.80
C LEU A 133 -7.66 1.79 8.90
N PHE A 134 -8.74 1.10 9.24
CA PHE A 134 -10.06 1.70 9.45
C PHE A 134 -10.04 2.74 10.55
N LEU A 135 -9.45 2.45 11.72
CA LEU A 135 -9.35 3.38 12.83
C LEU A 135 -8.49 4.60 12.47
N LEU A 136 -7.34 4.40 11.81
CA LEU A 136 -6.50 5.51 11.35
C LEU A 136 -7.27 6.44 10.41
N ASN A 137 -7.92 5.88 9.37
CA ASN A 137 -8.71 6.68 8.43
C ASN A 137 -9.90 7.37 9.13
N LYS A 138 -10.57 6.70 10.07
CA LYS A 138 -11.70 7.28 10.83
C LYS A 138 -11.30 8.46 11.72
N HIS A 139 -10.04 8.54 12.10
CA HIS A 139 -9.48 9.61 12.94
C HIS A 139 -8.62 10.59 12.14
N ASP A 140 -8.84 10.69 10.83
CA ASP A 140 -8.13 11.62 9.95
C ASP A 140 -6.60 11.49 10.08
N LEU A 141 -6.13 10.23 10.13
CA LEU A 141 -4.73 9.88 9.97
C LEU A 141 -4.48 9.26 8.60
N ILE A 142 -3.32 9.56 8.03
CA ILE A 142 -2.90 9.06 6.72
C ILE A 142 -2.74 7.54 6.78
N ALA A 143 -3.61 6.82 6.08
CA ALA A 143 -3.52 5.38 5.94
C ALA A 143 -3.99 4.91 4.55
N SER A 144 -3.58 3.68 4.22
CA SER A 144 -4.00 2.98 3.00
C SER A 144 -5.49 2.68 3.00
N ARG A 145 -6.09 2.76 1.82
CA ARG A 145 -7.38 2.10 1.55
C ARG A 145 -7.20 0.58 1.59
N ALA A 146 -8.25 -0.13 1.99
CA ALA A 146 -8.23 -1.58 2.05
C ALA A 146 -9.59 -2.20 1.74
N SER A 147 -9.58 -3.40 1.16
CA SER A 147 -10.79 -4.20 0.89
C SER A 147 -10.45 -5.69 0.95
N PHE A 148 -11.44 -6.53 1.25
CA PHE A 148 -11.27 -7.97 1.20
C PHE A 148 -11.53 -8.50 -0.22
N VAL A 149 -10.72 -9.46 -0.66
CA VAL A 149 -10.88 -10.17 -1.93
C VAL A 149 -10.69 -11.67 -1.75
N LYS A 150 -11.34 -12.46 -2.61
CA LYS A 150 -11.01 -13.87 -2.80
C LYS A 150 -9.88 -13.97 -3.83
N LEU A 151 -8.84 -14.75 -3.54
CA LEU A 151 -7.74 -14.96 -4.48
C LEU A 151 -7.82 -16.35 -5.11
N PHE A 152 -7.70 -16.40 -6.42
CA PHE A 152 -7.51 -17.60 -7.22
C PHE A 152 -6.19 -17.50 -7.99
N ILE A 153 -5.38 -18.56 -7.99
CA ILE A 153 -4.14 -18.63 -8.78
C ILE A 153 -4.23 -19.88 -9.65
N ASN A 154 -4.18 -19.73 -10.98
CA ASN A 154 -4.36 -20.82 -11.94
C ASN A 154 -5.65 -21.62 -11.71
N GLY A 155 -6.72 -20.94 -11.27
CA GLY A 155 -8.01 -21.57 -10.95
C GLY A 155 -8.13 -22.09 -9.51
N ASP A 156 -7.02 -22.27 -8.79
CA ASP A 156 -7.04 -22.76 -7.42
C ASP A 156 -7.40 -21.66 -6.43
N TYR A 157 -8.44 -21.88 -5.62
CA TYR A 157 -8.81 -20.97 -4.54
C TYR A 157 -7.73 -20.94 -3.44
N ARG A 158 -7.23 -19.74 -3.12
CA ARG A 158 -6.17 -19.52 -2.12
C ARG A 158 -6.70 -18.93 -0.81
N GLY A 159 -7.99 -18.64 -0.73
CA GLY A 159 -8.62 -18.04 0.44
C GLY A 159 -8.93 -16.55 0.30
N ILE A 160 -9.36 -15.94 1.41
CA ILE A 160 -9.60 -14.50 1.54
C ILE A 160 -8.27 -13.76 1.79
N TYR A 161 -8.06 -12.66 1.10
CA TYR A 161 -6.91 -11.78 1.21
C TYR A 161 -7.36 -10.35 1.49
N LEU A 162 -6.54 -9.58 2.21
CA LEU A 162 -6.74 -8.14 2.32
C LEU A 162 -5.96 -7.45 1.20
N ASN A 163 -6.67 -6.83 0.26
CA ASN A 163 -6.09 -5.89 -0.69
C ASN A 163 -5.79 -4.58 0.05
N VAL A 164 -4.53 -4.16 0.08
CA VAL A 164 -4.08 -2.91 0.70
C VAL A 164 -3.41 -2.02 -0.33
N GLU A 165 -3.84 -0.76 -0.38
CA GLU A 165 -3.28 0.25 -1.26
C GLU A 165 -1.76 0.36 -1.06
N HIS A 166 -1.02 0.34 -2.17
CA HIS A 166 0.41 0.52 -2.13
C HIS A 166 0.76 1.96 -1.77
N ILE A 167 1.79 2.15 -0.96
CA ILE A 167 2.31 3.48 -0.62
C ILE A 167 3.47 3.74 -1.59
N ASP A 168 3.24 4.63 -2.53
CA ASP A 168 4.15 5.11 -3.58
C ASP A 168 3.76 6.54 -3.97
N ASP A 169 4.32 7.07 -5.06
CA ASP A 169 4.05 8.44 -5.49
C ASP A 169 2.56 8.68 -5.80
N GLU A 170 1.84 7.67 -6.29
CA GLU A 170 0.40 7.77 -6.55
C GLU A 170 -0.40 7.86 -5.24
N PHE A 171 0.07 7.21 -4.17
CA PHE A 171 -0.51 7.38 -2.84
C PHE A 171 -0.36 8.83 -2.33
N LEU A 172 0.81 9.44 -2.57
CA LEU A 172 1.09 10.83 -2.18
C LEU A 172 0.27 11.81 -3.01
N GLN A 173 0.26 11.67 -4.33
CA GLN A 173 -0.49 12.50 -5.27
C GLN A 173 -1.98 12.60 -4.95
N LYS A 174 -2.58 11.52 -4.44
CA LYS A 174 -4.00 11.49 -4.08
C LYS A 174 -4.32 12.15 -2.75
N ARG A 175 -3.31 12.38 -1.91
CA ARG A 175 -3.50 12.85 -0.54
C ARG A 175 -2.95 14.26 -0.34
N PHE A 176 -1.78 14.55 -0.88
CA PHE A 176 -1.08 15.83 -0.72
C PHE A 176 -1.17 16.62 -2.03
N ILE A 177 -2.34 17.18 -2.30
CA ILE A 177 -2.59 17.97 -3.51
C ILE A 177 -1.63 19.16 -3.53
N ASP A 178 -0.90 19.32 -4.63
CA ASP A 178 0.13 20.34 -4.85
C ASP A 178 1.35 20.28 -3.90
N ASP A 179 1.49 19.21 -3.10
CA ASP A 179 2.59 18.99 -2.13
C ASP A 179 3.04 17.51 -2.07
N ASP A 180 3.11 16.87 -3.23
CA ASP A 180 3.38 15.45 -3.40
C ASP A 180 4.85 15.12 -3.71
N LYS A 181 5.73 16.12 -3.76
CA LYS A 181 7.14 16.01 -4.21
C LYS A 181 8.13 15.70 -3.08
N GLY A 182 7.63 15.41 -1.89
CA GLY A 182 8.44 15.09 -0.73
C GLY A 182 9.14 13.73 -0.83
N ASN A 183 9.96 13.42 0.16
CA ASN A 183 10.62 12.12 0.25
C ASN A 183 9.70 11.09 0.92
N LEU A 184 9.57 9.91 0.31
CA LEU A 184 8.87 8.77 0.89
C LEU A 184 9.88 7.78 1.46
N TYR A 185 9.85 7.59 2.78
CA TYR A 185 10.69 6.61 3.47
C TYR A 185 9.85 5.44 3.99
N LYS A 186 10.44 4.25 3.92
CA LYS A 186 9.87 3.04 4.52
C LYS A 186 10.77 2.61 5.67
N ALA A 187 10.21 2.56 6.88
CA ALA A 187 10.91 2.05 8.05
C ALA A 187 11.36 0.59 7.82
N SER A 188 12.66 0.35 8.00
CA SER A 188 13.27 -0.98 8.10
C SER A 188 13.63 -1.28 9.55
N TRP A 189 14.18 -2.47 9.80
CA TRP A 189 14.89 -2.71 11.05
C TRP A 189 15.94 -1.60 11.26
N GLY A 190 16.02 -1.07 12.48
CA GLY A 190 16.92 0.05 12.81
C GLY A 190 16.32 1.46 12.74
N ALA A 191 15.15 1.63 12.13
CA ALA A 191 14.49 2.94 12.02
C ALA A 191 13.77 3.33 13.33
N ASP A 192 14.53 3.57 14.40
CA ASP A 192 14.04 3.83 15.75
C ASP A 192 13.90 5.31 16.14
N LEU A 193 14.32 6.21 15.25
CA LEU A 193 14.37 7.67 15.44
C LEU A 193 15.32 8.14 16.57
N ASN A 194 16.23 7.27 17.03
CA ASN A 194 17.26 7.65 17.99
C ASN A 194 18.28 8.61 17.35
N TYR A 195 18.74 9.58 18.12
CA TYR A 195 19.78 10.51 17.69
C TYR A 195 21.17 9.95 18.02
N TRP A 196 21.89 9.49 17.00
CA TRP A 196 23.24 8.89 17.11
C TRP A 196 24.37 9.91 16.85
N GLY A 197 24.05 11.20 16.98
CA GLY A 197 24.94 12.32 16.67
C GLY A 197 24.75 12.87 15.25
N ALA A 198 25.50 13.92 14.91
CA ALA A 198 25.40 14.61 13.62
C ALA A 198 26.08 13.87 12.46
N ASN A 199 26.86 12.83 12.73
CA ASN A 199 27.57 12.07 11.70
C ASN A 199 26.62 11.08 11.02
N ALA A 200 26.37 11.25 9.72
CA ALA A 200 25.50 10.35 8.94
C ALA A 200 25.98 8.88 8.95
N SER A 201 27.29 8.64 9.05
CA SER A 201 27.84 7.27 9.11
C SER A 201 27.44 6.52 10.38
N SER A 202 27.07 7.21 11.45
CA SER A 202 26.55 6.59 12.69
C SER A 202 25.23 5.85 12.48
N TYR A 203 24.53 6.12 11.37
CA TYR A 203 23.23 5.55 11.05
C TYR A 203 23.33 4.40 10.02
N SER A 204 24.54 4.03 9.60
CA SER A 204 24.74 2.95 8.63
C SER A 204 24.74 1.57 9.31
N GLY A 205 23.71 0.76 9.05
CA GLY A 205 23.65 -0.63 9.50
C GLY A 205 23.10 -0.84 10.92
N VAL A 206 22.65 0.24 11.57
CA VAL A 206 21.76 0.20 12.74
C VAL A 206 20.33 -0.01 12.30
#